data_AF-T1B2H9-F1
#
_entry.id   AF-T1B2H9-F1
#
_cell.length_a   1.000
_cell.length_b   1.000
_cell.length_c   1.000
_cell.angle_alpha   90.00
_cell.angle_beta   90.00
_cell.angle_gamma   90.00
#
_symmetry.space_group_name_H-M   'P 1'
#
loop_
_entity.id
_entity.type
_entity.pdbx_description
1 polymer ?
#
loop_
_entity_poly.entity_id
_entity_poly.type
_entity_poly.pdbx_seq_one_letter_code
_entity_poly.pdbx_strand_id
1 'polypeptide(L)' 'MSVSNEDFQQLLRDRVAGAMSDNGAKQKLVSMDEIERYLGDGYEFQAVLPNGKAIMKIPF' A
#
# COMPACT_ATOMS: atom_id res chain seq x y z
N MET A 1 1.76 -9.91 30.22
CA MET A 1 1.16 -10.83 29.23
C MET A 1 2.23 -11.14 28.20
N SER A 2 2.77 -12.35 28.19
CA SER A 2 3.68 -12.79 27.14
C SER A 2 2.84 -13.15 25.92
N VAL A 3 2.98 -12.41 24.83
CA VAL A 3 2.46 -12.85 23.53
C VAL A 3 3.09 -14.20 23.24
N SER A 4 2.27 -15.23 23.04
CA SER A 4 2.81 -16.55 22.71
C SER A 4 3.44 -16.48 21.32
N ASN A 5 4.45 -17.32 21.07
CA ASN A 5 5.11 -17.36 19.77
C ASN A 5 4.11 -17.67 18.63
N GLU A 6 3.04 -18.42 18.95
CA GLU A 6 1.98 -18.78 18.02
C GLU A 6 1.13 -17.56 17.64
N ASP A 7 0.76 -16.72 18.62
CA ASP A 7 0.01 -15.48 18.36
C ASP A 7 0.82 -14.51 17.50
N PHE A 8 2.13 -14.42 17.75
CA PHE A 8 3.03 -13.57 16.96
C PHE A 8 3.16 -14.10 15.51
N GLN A 9 3.29 -15.41 15.33
CA GLN A 9 3.32 -16.01 14.01
C GLN A 9 2.01 -15.84 13.26
N GLN A 10 0.88 -15.92 13.96
CA GLN A 10 -0.43 -15.68 13.36
C GLN A 10 -0.57 -14.23 12.89
N LEU A 11 -0.16 -13.25 13.71
CA LEU A 11 -0.12 -11.84 13.31
C LEU A 11 0.74 -11.57 12.07
N LEU A 12 1.88 -12.25 11.96
CA LEU A 12 2.73 -12.15 10.77
C LEU A 12 2.05 -12.75 9.54
N ARG A 13 1.41 -13.92 9.67
CA ARG A 13 0.67 -14.56 8.58
C ARG A 13 -0.51 -13.70 8.12
N ASP A 14 -1.26 -13.14 9.05
CA ASP A 14 -2.42 -12.30 8.76
C ASP A 14 -2.00 -10.98 8.08
N ARG A 15 -0.85 -10.41 8.48
CA ARG A 15 -0.28 -9.23 7.79
C ARG A 15 0.19 -9.55 6.37
N VAL A 16 0.84 -10.71 6.19
CA VAL A 16 1.32 -11.17 4.87
C VAL A 16 0.16 -11.53 3.94
N ALA A 17 -0.85 -12.26 4.44
CA ALA A 17 -2.07 -12.59 3.71
C ALA A 17 -2.93 -11.35 3.45
N GLY A 18 -3.03 -10.44 4.42
CA GLY A 18 -3.66 -9.13 4.29
C GLY A 18 -3.07 -8.31 3.15
N ALA A 19 -1.74 -8.33 2.98
CA ALA A 19 -1.05 -7.71 1.84
C ALA A 19 -1.31 -8.41 0.50
N MET A 20 -1.69 -9.69 0.48
CA MET A 20 -2.13 -10.40 -0.73
C MET A 20 -3.59 -10.15 -1.10
N SER A 21 -4.42 -9.72 -0.15
CA SER A 21 -5.84 -9.33 -0.36
C SER A 21 -5.99 -8.12 -1.27
N ASP A 22 -4.98 -7.25 -1.33
CA ASP A 22 -4.95 -6.06 -2.17
C ASP A 22 -4.52 -6.44 -3.60
N ASN A 23 -5.14 -7.48 -4.17
CA ASN A 23 -5.08 -7.93 -5.58
C ASN A 23 -3.72 -7.96 -6.30
N GLY A 24 -2.58 -7.95 -5.59
CA GLY A 24 -1.29 -7.65 -6.20
C GLY A 24 -1.28 -6.31 -6.95
N ALA A 25 -2.21 -5.40 -6.60
CA ALA A 25 -2.36 -4.10 -7.24
C ALA A 25 -1.16 -3.24 -6.83
N LYS A 26 -0.13 -3.26 -7.67
CA LYS A 26 1.08 -2.43 -7.51
C LYS A 26 0.78 -0.94 -7.66
N GLN A 27 -0.47 -0.57 -7.88
CA GLN A 27 -0.95 0.78 -8.16
C GLN A 27 -2.01 1.19 -7.16
N LYS A 28 -1.98 2.45 -6.76
CA LYS A 28 -2.91 3.09 -5.85
C LYS A 28 -3.49 4.33 -6.50
N LEU A 29 -4.81 4.49 -6.45
CA LEU A 29 -5.49 5.70 -6.90
C LEU A 29 -5.63 6.68 -5.74
N VAL A 30 -5.13 7.90 -5.90
CA VAL A 30 -5.08 8.93 -4.84
C VAL A 30 -5.62 10.26 -5.34
N SER A 31 -5.97 11.19 -4.44
CA SER A 31 -6.26 12.57 -4.82
C SER A 31 -4.99 13.27 -5.33
N MET A 32 -5.10 14.29 -6.19
CA MET A 32 -3.92 15.06 -6.61
C MET A 32 -3.20 15.72 -5.44
N ASP A 33 -3.93 16.14 -4.40
CA ASP A 33 -3.38 16.77 -3.20
C ASP A 33 -2.52 15.81 -2.36
N GLU A 34 -2.62 14.50 -2.60
CA GLU A 34 -1.87 13.49 -1.86
C GLU A 34 -0.61 13.03 -2.61
N ILE A 35 -0.39 13.46 -3.85
CA ILE A 35 0.73 13.00 -4.69
C ILE A 35 2.08 13.22 -3.99
N GLU A 36 2.32 14.42 -3.46
CA GLU A 36 3.59 14.77 -2.80
C GLU A 36 3.89 13.87 -1.59
N ARG A 37 2.86 13.55 -0.81
CA ARG A 37 2.99 12.64 0.33
C ARG A 37 3.43 11.25 -0.14
N TYR A 38 2.75 10.70 -1.15
CA TYR A 38 3.08 9.35 -1.64
C TYR A 38 4.45 9.30 -2.33
N LEU A 39 4.87 10.37 -3.01
CA LEU A 39 6.25 10.48 -3.50
C LEU A 39 7.26 10.40 -2.34
N GLY A 40 7.01 11.09 -1.22
CA GLY A 40 7.83 11.03 -0.02
C GLY A 40 7.85 9.65 0.65
N ASP A 41 6.73 8.92 0.59
CA ASP A 41 6.59 7.55 1.09
C ASP A 41 7.24 6.50 0.15
N GLY A 42 7.85 6.95 -0.94
CA GLY A 42 8.60 6.12 -1.88
C GLY A 42 7.77 5.55 -3.03
N TYR A 43 6.55 6.05 -3.26
CA TYR A 43 5.78 5.66 -4.45
C TYR A 43 6.27 6.42 -5.70
N GLU A 44 6.07 5.81 -6.86
CA GLU A 44 6.29 6.41 -8.18
C GLU A 44 4.97 6.99 -8.74
N PHE A 45 4.99 8.22 -9.22
CA PHE A 45 3.86 8.81 -9.94
C PHE A 45 3.79 8.26 -11.37
N GLN A 46 2.59 7.89 -11.84
CA GLN A 46 2.40 7.30 -13.17
C GLN A 46 1.53 8.12 -14.12
N ALA A 47 0.36 8.61 -13.67
CA ALA A 47 -0.55 9.39 -14.50
C ALA A 47 -1.58 10.17 -13.68
N VAL A 48 -2.08 11.28 -14.23
CA VAL A 48 -3.30 11.95 -13.79
C VAL A 48 -4.47 11.46 -14.65
N LEU A 49 -5.60 11.15 -14.01
CA LEU A 49 -6.85 10.84 -14.66
C LEU A 49 -7.70 12.11 -14.84
N PRO A 50 -8.57 12.18 -15.87
CA PRO A 50 -9.42 13.35 -16.12
C PRO A 50 -10.36 13.74 -14.97
N ASN A 51 -10.57 12.85 -14.00
CA ASN A 51 -11.40 13.08 -12.83
C ASN A 51 -10.65 13.69 -11.63
N GLY A 52 -9.42 14.19 -11.83
CA GLY A 52 -8.63 14.82 -10.77
C GLY A 52 -8.04 13.84 -9.76
N LYS A 53 -7.81 12.59 -10.17
CA LYS A 53 -7.10 11.58 -9.37
C LYS A 53 -5.79 11.20 -10.03
N ALA A 54 -4.85 10.68 -9.25
CA ALA A 54 -3.56 10.20 -9.74
C ALA A 54 -3.36 8.72 -9.46
N ILE A 55 -2.65 8.05 -10.36
CA ILE A 55 -2.17 6.68 -10.20
C ILE A 55 -0.74 6.75 -9.67
N MET A 56 -0.54 6.22 -8.46
CA MET A 56 0.77 6.02 -7.82
C MET A 56 1.13 4.54 -7.85
N LYS A 57 2.41 4.19 -7.83
CA LYS A 57 2.89 2.81 -7.90
C LYS A 57 3.95 2.54 -6.83
N ILE A 58 3.96 1.35 -6.24
CA ILE A 58 5.03 0.93 -5.30
C ILE A 58 6.24 0.45 -6.13
N PRO A 59 7.46 0.99 -5.90
CA PRO A 59 8.68 0.48 -6.52
C PRO A 59 9.01 -0.92 -5.97
N PHE A 60 9.60 -1.75 -6.83
CA PHE A 60 9.81 -3.18 -6.61
C PHE A 60 10.70 -3.51 -5.41
#